data_AF-A0A183Q7B4-F1
#
_entry.id   AF-A0A183Q7B4-F1
#
_cell.length_a   1.000
_cell.length_b   1.000
_cell.length_c   1.000
_cell.angle_alpha   90.00
_cell.angle_beta   90.00
_cell.angle_gamma   90.00
#
_symmetry.space_group_name_H-M   'P 1'
#
loop_
_entity.id
_entity.type
_entity.pdbx_description
1 polymer ?
#
loop_
_entity_poly.entity_id
_entity_poly.type
_entity_poly.pdbx_seq_one_letter_code
_entity_poly.pdbx_strand_id
1 'polypeptide(L)' 'MKGGPAAHGSTKFHRRMGSNAGIEGVIPRGKRMAGVMGNRFRSLRGVMVSQVLFFF' A
#
# COMPACT_ATOMS: atom_id res chain seq x y z
N MET A 1 3.41 -5.88 0.47
CA MET A 1 3.45 -7.14 1.23
C MET A 1 3.19 -8.25 0.25
N LYS A 2 3.98 -9.32 0.29
CA LYS A 2 3.65 -10.55 -0.42
C LYS A 2 2.69 -11.32 0.50
N GLY A 3 1.60 -11.83 -0.06
CA GLY A 3 0.62 -12.61 0.69
C GLY A 3 1.13 -14.03 1.00
N GLY A 4 0.28 -14.86 1.61
CA GLY A 4 0.58 -16.28 1.77
C GLY A 4 0.62 -17.04 0.44
N PRO A 5 1.28 -18.21 0.38
CA PRO A 5 1.30 -19.07 -0.81
C PRO A 5 -0.12 -19.48 -1.20
N ALA A 6 -0.39 -19.56 -2.51
CA ALA A 6 -1.70 -19.92 -3.06
C ALA A 6 -2.04 -21.41 -2.90
N ALA A 7 -1.05 -22.26 -2.61
CA ALA A 7 -1.17 -23.71 -2.53
C ALA A 7 -0.41 -24.26 -1.31
N HIS A 8 -0.25 -25.59 -1.23
CA HIS A 8 0.41 -26.33 -0.15
C HIS A 8 -0.25 -26.15 1.23
N GLY A 9 -1.57 -26.40 1.31
CA GLY A 9 -2.29 -26.40 2.59
C GLY A 9 -2.56 -25.01 3.17
N SER A 10 -2.32 -23.94 2.42
CA SER A 10 -2.68 -22.58 2.84
C SER A 10 -4.21 -22.41 2.92
N THR A 11 -4.71 -22.01 4.09
CA THR A 11 -6.15 -21.81 4.32
C THR A 11 -6.46 -20.38 4.75
N LYS A 12 -7.19 -19.64 3.91
CA LYS A 12 -7.74 -18.30 4.21
C LYS A 12 -6.69 -17.22 4.58
N PHE A 13 -5.40 -17.42 4.31
CA PHE A 13 -4.34 -16.43 4.59
C PHE A 13 -3.60 -15.88 3.36
N HIS A 14 -4.06 -16.21 2.15
CA HIS A 14 -3.49 -15.76 0.87
C HIS A 14 -3.23 -14.25 0.76
N ARG A 15 -4.10 -13.42 1.35
CA ARG A 15 -4.00 -11.94 1.32
C ARG A 15 -3.89 -11.33 2.71
N ARG A 16 -3.75 -12.15 3.75
CA ARG A 16 -3.62 -11.67 5.13
C ARG A 16 -2.26 -11.06 5.36
N MET A 17 -2.17 -10.22 6.39
CA MET A 17 -0.95 -9.49 6.74
C MET A 17 0.15 -10.37 7.31
N GLY A 18 -0.21 -11.42 8.05
CA GLY A 18 0.73 -12.18 8.87
C GLY A 18 0.92 -11.53 10.23
N SER A 19 2.13 -11.63 10.79
CA SER A 19 2.47 -11.13 12.12
C SER A 19 2.55 -9.60 12.20
N ASN A 20 2.00 -9.03 13.28
CA ASN A 20 1.86 -7.58 13.46
C ASN A 20 2.71 -7.01 14.61
N ALA A 21 3.08 -7.84 15.58
CA ALA A 21 3.83 -7.47 16.78
C ALA A 21 5.02 -8.42 16.98
N GLY A 22 6.05 -7.93 17.67
CA GLY A 22 7.23 -8.70 18.07
C GLY A 22 7.13 -9.21 19.51
N ILE A 23 8.29 -9.51 20.09
CA ILE A 23 8.43 -10.08 21.45
C ILE A 23 7.74 -9.23 22.52
N GLU A 24 7.77 -7.90 22.37
CA GLU A 24 7.19 -6.95 23.33
C GLU A 24 5.65 -6.91 23.29
N GLY A 25 5.00 -7.58 22.33
CA GLY A 25 3.53 -7.65 22.20
C GLY A 25 2.86 -6.34 21.74
N VAL A 26 3.60 -5.23 21.70
CA VAL A 26 3.09 -3.93 21.25
C VAL A 26 3.20 -3.78 19.73
N ILE A 27 2.18 -3.18 19.11
CA ILE A 27 2.22 -2.82 17.68
C ILE A 27 2.91 -1.45 17.54
N PRO A 28 4.04 -1.35 16.82
CA PRO A 28 4.74 -0.08 16.62
C PRO A 28 3.88 0.98 15.92
N ARG A 29 3.99 2.25 16.33
CA ARG A 29 3.33 3.35 15.63
C ARG A 29 3.85 3.47 14.20
N GLY A 30 2.96 3.77 13.25
CA GLY A 30 3.31 3.84 11.82
C GLY A 30 3.43 2.48 11.11
N LYS A 31 3.21 1.35 11.82
CA LYS A 31 3.09 0.03 11.19
C LYS A 31 2.01 0.07 10.11
N ARG A 32 2.36 -0.40 8.90
CA ARG A 32 1.46 -0.37 7.74
C ARG A 32 0.34 -1.39 7.95
N MET A 33 -0.89 -0.92 8.13
CA MET A 33 -2.11 -1.71 8.31
C MET A 33 -3.11 -1.45 7.18
N ALA A 34 -4.14 -2.29 7.06
CA ALA A 34 -5.27 -2.01 6.18
C ALA A 34 -6.01 -0.74 6.66
N GLY A 35 -6.45 0.09 5.71
CA GLY A 35 -7.14 1.35 5.99
C GLY A 35 -7.50 2.08 4.70
N VAL A 36 -8.03 3.30 4.83
CA VAL A 36 -8.47 4.11 3.69
C VAL A 36 -7.27 4.55 2.85
N MET A 37 -7.33 4.25 1.54
CA MET A 37 -6.35 4.65 0.54
C MET A 37 -6.96 5.70 -0.40
N GLY A 38 -6.17 6.69 -0.82
CA GLY A 38 -6.64 7.79 -1.66
C GLY A 38 -7.23 8.94 -0.86
N ASN A 39 -7.89 9.87 -1.56
CA ASN A 39 -8.46 11.11 -1.01
C ASN A 39 -7.47 11.93 -0.16
N ARG A 40 -6.25 12.09 -0.67
CA ARG A 40 -5.18 12.88 -0.02
C ARG A 40 -4.53 13.77 -1.07
N PHE A 41 -4.22 15.00 -0.70
CA PHE A 41 -3.45 15.90 -1.55
C PHE A 41 -2.08 15.29 -1.86
N ARG A 42 -1.70 15.30 -3.15
CA ARG A 42 -0.40 14.82 -3.64
C ARG A 42 0.08 15.74 -4.75
N SER A 43 1.31 16.22 -4.64
CA SER A 43 1.97 16.98 -5.71
C SER A 43 2.84 16.07 -6.54
N LEU A 44 2.73 16.16 -7.86
CA LEU A 44 3.69 15.57 -8.80
C LEU A 44 4.75 16.61 -9.14
N ARG A 45 6.00 16.18 -9.38
CA ARG A 45 7.14 17.05 -9.73
C ARG A 45 7.83 16.49 -10.96
N GLY A 46 8.43 17.36 -11.78
CA GLY A 46 9.16 16.96 -12.99
C GLY A 46 8.28 16.43 -14.11
N VAL A 47 7.01 16.86 -14.17
CA VAL A 47 6.09 16.47 -15.25
C VAL A 47 6.38 17.32 -16.48
N MET A 48 6.74 16.68 -17.60
CA MET A 48 6.97 17.36 -18.87
C MET A 48 5.64 17.85 -19.46
N VAL A 49 5.63 19.10 -19.92
CA VAL A 49 4.54 19.63 -20.75
C VAL A 49 4.92 19.35 -22.21
N SER A 50 4.25 18.40 -22.85
CA SER A 50 4.60 17.94 -24.21
C SER A 50 4.03 18.82 -25.33
N GLN A 51 2.85 19.38 -25.11
CA GLN A 51 2.15 20.22 -26.07
C GLN A 51 1.19 21.16 -25.34
N VAL A 52 1.08 22.38 -25.82
CA VAL A 52 0.09 23.35 -25.35
C VAL A 52 -0.80 23.69 -26.54
N LEU A 53 -2.09 23.47 -26.39
CA LEU A 53 -3.07 23.75 -27.44
C LEU A 53 -3.54 25.20 -27.29
N PHE A 54 -3.24 26.03 -28.28
CA PHE A 54 -3.76 27.39 -28.39
C PHE A 54 -4.94 27.40 -29.37
N PHE A 55 -6.08 27.90 -28.92
CA PHE A 55 -7.19 28.28 -29.78
C PHE A 55 -7.32 29.80 -29.70
N PHE A 56 -6.98 30.48 -30.79
CA PHE A 56 -7.28 31.88 -31.04
C PHE A 56 -8.16 31.97 -32.29
#